data_AF-Q6P220-F1
#
_entry.id   AF-Q6P220-F1
#
_cell.length_a   1.000
_cell.length_b   1.000
_cell.length_c   1.000
_cell.angle_alpha   90.00
_cell.angle_beta   90.00
_cell.angle_gamma   90.00
#
_symmetry.space_group_name_H-M   'P 1'
#
loop_
_entity.id
_entity.type
_entity.pdbx_description
1 polymer ?
#
loop_
_entity_poly.entity_id
_entity_poly.type
_entity_poly.pdbx_seq_one_letter_code
_entity_poly.pdbx_strand_id
1 'polypeptide(L)' 'MSQLLLAILTLSGLLPNAEVLTVGANQDQHLCDPGEFLCHDHVTCVSQSWLCDGDPDCPDQSDESLDTCE' A
#
# COMPACT_ATOMS: atom_id res chain seq x y z
N MET A 1 -4.25 0.70 -44.97
CA MET A 1 -3.96 1.82 -44.05
C MET A 1 -4.15 1.36 -42.62
N SER A 2 -3.02 1.21 -41.93
CA SER A 2 -2.82 1.20 -40.48
C SER A 2 -3.74 0.37 -39.57
N GLN A 3 -3.54 -0.94 -39.56
CA GLN A 3 -3.69 -1.75 -38.33
C GLN A 3 -2.40 -2.55 -38.02
N LEU A 4 -1.38 -2.50 -38.88
CA LEU A 4 -0.09 -3.17 -38.69
C LEU A 4 0.91 -2.36 -37.85
N LEU A 5 0.68 -1.06 -37.65
CA LEU A 5 1.63 -0.14 -37.01
C LEU A 5 1.52 -0.10 -35.47
N LEU A 6 0.43 -0.62 -34.90
CA LEU A 6 0.22 -0.64 -33.44
C LEU A 6 0.82 -1.87 -32.75
N ALA A 7 1.15 -2.93 -33.51
CA ALA A 7 1.70 -4.17 -32.97
C ALA A 7 3.23 -4.15 -32.78
N ILE A 8 3.93 -3.13 -33.29
CA ILE A 8 5.40 -3.04 -33.21
C ILE A 8 5.91 -2.21 -32.02
N LEU A 9 5.05 -1.42 -31.36
CA LEU A 9 5.45 -0.62 -30.20
C LEU A 9 5.43 -1.41 -28.88
N THR A 10 4.87 -2.63 -28.89
CA THR A 10 4.89 -3.53 -27.72
C THR A 10 6.06 -4.52 -27.74
N LEU A 11 6.95 -4.46 -28.74
CA LEU A 11 8.07 -5.40 -28.93
C LEU A 11 9.46 -4.83 -28.62
N SER A 12 9.56 -3.62 -28.07
CA SER A 12 10.83 -3.06 -27.58
C SER A 12 10.95 -3.22 -26.07
N GLY A 13 10.90 -4.47 -25.60
CA GLY A 13 11.42 -4.81 -24.28
C GLY A 13 12.94 -4.81 -24.33
N LEU A 14 13.60 -3.79 -23.76
CA LEU A 14 15.02 -3.81 -23.40
C LEU A 14 15.35 -2.61 -22.50
N LEU A 15 15.17 -2.77 -21.19
CA LEU A 15 16.25 -2.57 -20.22
C LEU A 15 15.97 -3.42 -18.96
N PRO A 16 16.93 -4.26 -18.54
CA PRO A 16 16.82 -5.15 -17.38
C PRO A 16 17.27 -4.44 -16.09
N ASN A 17 16.66 -4.82 -14.97
CA ASN A 17 17.16 -4.67 -13.60
C ASN A 17 17.39 -3.23 -13.09
N ALA A 18 16.27 -2.54 -12.80
CA ALA A 18 16.17 -1.73 -11.58
C ALA A 18 14.75 -1.93 -11.05
N GLU A 19 14.63 -2.89 -10.16
CA GLU A 19 13.53 -3.04 -9.23
C GLU A 19 13.35 -1.75 -8.40
N VAL A 20 12.08 -1.36 -8.21
CA VAL A 20 11.56 -0.48 -7.14
C VAL A 20 11.69 1.04 -7.33
N LEU A 21 10.57 1.68 -7.74
CA LEU A 21 9.73 2.48 -6.83
C LEU A 21 8.40 2.83 -7.51
N THR A 22 7.65 1.84 -7.97
CA THR A 22 6.22 2.05 -8.22
C THR A 22 5.52 1.85 -6.89
N VAL A 23 5.38 2.92 -6.10
CA VAL A 23 4.28 2.97 -5.13
C VAL A 23 3.01 2.91 -5.96
N GLY A 24 2.39 1.73 -5.99
CA GLY A 24 1.25 1.40 -6.83
C GLY A 24 0.01 2.10 -6.32
N ALA A 25 -0.29 3.29 -6.86
CA ALA A 25 -1.54 4.00 -6.61
C ALA A 25 -2.59 3.65 -7.68
N ASN A 26 -3.19 2.45 -7.63
CA ASN A 26 -4.56 2.25 -8.15
C ASN A 26 -5.22 0.95 -7.65
N GLN A 27 -6.19 1.06 -6.73
CA GLN A 27 -7.59 0.59 -6.84
C GLN A 27 -8.20 0.27 -5.47
N ASP A 28 -9.17 1.09 -5.05
CA ASP A 28 -10.35 0.77 -4.21
C ASP A 28 -10.21 -0.32 -3.12
N GLN A 29 -9.14 -0.23 -2.34
CA GLN A 29 -9.03 -0.71 -0.98
C GLN A 29 -8.23 0.40 -0.30
N HIS A 30 -8.75 1.00 0.77
CA HIS A 30 -7.97 1.98 1.54
C HIS A 30 -6.85 1.21 2.27
N LEU A 31 -5.80 0.91 1.51
CA LEU A 31 -4.59 0.26 1.97
C LEU A 31 -3.70 1.40 2.45
N CYS A 32 -3.37 1.38 3.74
CA CYS A 32 -2.39 2.30 4.30
C CYS A 32 -1.03 2.17 3.59
N ASP A 33 -0.19 3.19 3.76
CA ASP A 33 1.15 3.15 3.16
C ASP A 33 1.98 1.97 3.73
N PRO A 34 3.01 1.51 3.00
CA PRO A 34 3.91 0.49 3.53
C PRO A 34 4.54 0.95 4.86
N GLY A 35 4.35 0.17 5.92
CA GLY A 35 4.82 0.53 7.26
C GLY A 35 3.76 1.22 8.13
N GLU A 36 2.53 1.33 7.63
CA GLU A 36 1.36 1.73 8.38
C GLU A 36 0.44 0.54 8.69
N PHE A 37 -0.37 0.70 9.73
CA PHE A 37 -1.40 -0.22 10.16
C PHE A 37 -2.77 0.45 9.97
N LEU A 38 -3.70 -0.29 9.38
CA LEU A 38 -5.08 0.13 9.23
C LEU A 38 -5.83 -0.17 10.53
N CYS A 39 -6.31 0.87 11.18
CA CYS A 39 -7.17 0.75 12.37
C CYS A 39 -8.42 -0.07 12.06
N HIS A 40 -9.08 -0.60 13.09
CA HIS A 40 -10.27 -1.44 12.91
C HIS A 40 -11.47 -0.67 12.37
N ASP A 41 -11.43 0.67 12.44
CA ASP A 41 -12.39 1.54 11.76
C ASP A 41 -12.30 1.47 10.21
N HIS A 42 -11.22 0.89 9.66
CA HIS A 42 -10.92 0.79 8.23
C HIS A 42 -10.84 2.15 7.50
N VAL A 43 -10.64 3.24 8.23
CA VAL A 43 -10.47 4.59 7.67
C VAL A 43 -9.16 5.23 8.12
N THR A 44 -8.70 4.91 9.32
CA THR A 44 -7.53 5.54 9.91
C THR A 44 -6.30 4.65 9.74
N CYS A 45 -5.21 5.26 9.31
CA CYS A 45 -3.90 4.64 9.21
C CYS A 45 -2.97 5.25 10.26
N VAL A 46 -2.29 4.39 11.01
CA VAL A 46 -1.30 4.77 12.02
C VAL A 46 0.04 4.11 11.70
N SER A 47 1.14 4.62 12.24
CA SER A 47 2.44 3.99 12.00
C SER A 47 2.50 2.62 12.69
N GLN A 48 3.12 1.62 12.07
CA GLN A 48 3.35 0.33 12.75
C GLN A 48 4.18 0.46 14.03
N SER A 49 4.97 1.53 14.18
CA SER A 49 5.72 1.80 15.42
C SER A 49 4.86 2.29 16.58
N TRP A 50 3.61 2.65 16.31
CA TRP A 50 2.62 3.07 17.30
C TRP A 50 1.73 1.93 17.77
N LEU A 51 1.95 0.71 17.26
CA LEU A 51 1.26 -0.45 17.79
C LEU A 51 1.84 -0.82 19.15
N CYS A 52 0.97 -0.92 20.15
CA CYS A 52 1.31 -1.40 21.49
C CYS A 52 2.37 -0.52 22.18
N ASP A 53 2.38 0.78 21.89
CA ASP A 53 3.32 1.73 22.44
C ASP A 53 2.83 2.36 23.76
N GLY A 54 1.56 2.13 24.10
CA GLY A 54 0.91 2.57 25.33
C GLY A 54 0.09 3.86 25.18
N ASP A 55 0.07 4.47 24.00
CA ASP A 55 -0.75 5.64 23.68
C ASP A 55 -1.78 5.27 22.59
N PRO A 56 -3.06 5.69 22.75
CA PRO A 56 -4.08 5.40 21.75
C PRO A 56 -3.99 6.34 20.54
N ASP A 57 -3.50 5.83 19.42
CA ASP A 57 -3.38 6.55 18.15
C ASP A 57 -4.55 6.28 17.19
N CYS A 58 -5.18 5.10 17.24
CA CYS A 58 -6.44 4.87 16.51
C CYS A 58 -7.62 5.54 17.23
N PRO A 59 -8.61 6.09 16.49
CA PRO A 59 -9.82 6.65 17.10
C PRO A 59 -10.66 5.59 17.84
N ASP A 60 -10.55 4.34 17.41
CA ASP A 60 -11.16 3.18 18.03
C ASP A 60 -10.22 2.43 19.00
N GLN A 61 -8.99 2.93 19.20
CA GLN A 61 -7.95 2.34 20.07
C GLN A 61 -7.57 0.90 19.69
N SER A 62 -7.80 0.51 18.42
CA SER A 62 -7.46 -0.83 17.95
C SER A 62 -5.97 -1.11 17.95
N ASP A 63 -5.15 -0.08 17.76
CA ASP A 63 -3.69 -0.13 17.84
C ASP A 63 -3.18 -0.62 19.21
N GLU A 64 -3.94 -0.37 20.27
CA GLU A 64 -3.67 -0.79 21.66
C GLU A 64 -4.55 -1.98 22.10
N SER A 65 -5.29 -2.59 21.16
CA SER A 65 -6.17 -3.71 21.46
C SER A 65 -5.37 -5.02 21.62
N LEU A 66 -5.86 -5.92 22.48
CA LEU A 66 -5.23 -7.24 22.66
C LEU A 66 -5.08 -7.97 21.33
N ASP A 67 -6.12 -7.98 20.48
CA ASP A 67 -6.10 -8.65 19.17
C ASP A 67 -4.97 -8.16 18.24
N THR A 68 -4.54 -6.91 18.42
CA THR A 68 -3.43 -6.30 17.65
C THR A 68 -2.07 -6.47 18.34
N CYS A 69 -2.05 -6.65 19.67
CA CYS A 69 -0.85 -6.65 20.52
C CYS A 69 -0.42 -8.03 21.06
N GLU A 70 -0.93 -9.15 20.52
CA GLU A 70 -0.57 -10.52 20.94
C GLU A 70 0.88 -10.93 20.60
#